data_AF-A0A9D4X372-F1
#
_entry.id   AF-A0A9D4X372-F1
#
_cell.length_a   1.000
_cell.length_b   1.000
_cell.length_c   1.000
_cell.angle_alpha   90.00
_cell.angle_beta   90.00
_cell.angle_gamma   90.00
#
_symmetry.space_group_name_H-M   'P 1'
#
loop_
_entity.id
_entity.type
_entity.pdbx_description
1 polymer ?
#
loop_
_entity_poly.entity_id
_entity_poly.type
_entity_poly.pdbx_seq_one_letter_code
_entity_poly.pdbx_strand_id
1 'polypeptide(L)'
;MFGRGAPKKSDNTKYYEILGVSKTASPDDLKKAYKKAAIKNHPDKGGDPEKFKELAQAYEVLSDPEKREIYDQYGEDALKEGMGGGGGGHDPFDIFSSFFGGGGFPGGGSRGRRQRHGEDVVHPLKVSLEDLYLGTSKKLSLSRNVLCSKCNGKGSKSGASMTCSGCDGTGMKISMRHLGANMIQQMQHPCNQCKGTGETITDKDRCQQCKGEKVVQQKKVLEVHVEKGMQNGQKITFPGEADEAPDTVTGDIVFVLQQKEHPKFKRSGDDLFVEHTLSLTEALCGFQFALTHLDARQLLIKSNPGEVVKPDSYKAINDEGMPMYQRPFMKGKLYIHFTVEFPESLSPDQVKALETILPARPLSQLTEMEIDECEETTLHDVNMEEESRRKKQAPQEAYDEDDEMPGGAQRVQCAQQ
;
A
#
# COMPACT_ATOMS: atom_id res chain seq x y z
N MET A 1 -13.30 49.96 39.94
CA MET A 1 -14.53 49.96 39.12
C MET A 1 -14.43 48.80 38.13
N PHE A 2 -15.07 47.67 38.42
CA PHE A 2 -15.15 46.54 37.47
C PHE A 2 -16.39 46.75 36.62
N GLY A 3 -16.20 47.16 35.36
CA GLY A 3 -17.27 47.28 34.39
C GLY A 3 -17.81 45.90 34.04
N ARG A 4 -19.04 45.59 34.48
CA ARG A 4 -19.81 44.44 33.99
C ARG A 4 -20.18 44.72 32.53
N GLY A 5 -19.44 44.14 31.59
CA GLY A 5 -19.86 44.06 30.20
C GLY A 5 -21.13 43.20 30.09
N ALA A 6 -22.13 43.69 29.37
CA ALA A 6 -23.36 42.96 29.08
C ALA A 6 -23.05 41.61 28.39
N PRO A 7 -23.83 40.54 28.63
CA PRO A 7 -23.66 39.29 27.90
C PRO A 7 -23.96 39.56 26.41
N LYS A 8 -22.93 39.41 25.56
CA LYS A 8 -23.15 39.37 24.11
C LYS A 8 -24.11 38.21 23.83
N LYS A 9 -25.25 38.48 23.20
CA LYS A 9 -26.10 37.43 22.63
C LYS A 9 -25.26 36.73 21.57
N SER A 10 -24.85 35.50 21.83
CA SER A 10 -24.13 34.71 20.84
C SER A 10 -25.14 34.20 19.79
N ASP A 11 -24.83 34.42 18.52
CA ASP A 11 -25.69 34.05 17.40
C ASP A 11 -25.65 32.53 17.19
N ASN A 12 -26.66 31.83 17.72
CA ASN A 12 -26.83 30.38 17.58
C ASN A 12 -27.84 29.98 16.47
N THR A 13 -28.24 30.92 15.60
CA THR A 13 -29.13 30.65 14.44
C THR A 13 -28.38 30.55 13.12
N LYS A 14 -27.19 31.13 13.03
CA LYS A 14 -26.46 31.36 11.76
C LYS A 14 -26.15 30.09 10.96
N TYR A 15 -25.72 28.99 11.59
CA TYR A 15 -25.44 27.75 10.86
C TYR A 15 -26.70 27.06 10.34
N TYR A 16 -27.81 27.20 11.05
CA TYR A 16 -29.12 26.72 10.58
C TYR A 16 -29.61 27.57 9.40
N GLU A 17 -29.40 28.88 9.44
CA GLU A 17 -29.72 29.79 8.33
C GLU A 17 -28.86 29.54 7.09
N ILE A 18 -27.56 29.30 7.26
CA ILE A 18 -26.62 28.98 6.16
C ILE A 18 -27.02 27.68 5.45
N LEU A 19 -27.43 26.65 6.20
CA LEU A 19 -27.94 25.40 5.64
C LEU A 19 -29.41 25.51 5.16
N GLY A 20 -30.12 26.59 5.49
CA GLY A 20 -31.52 26.81 5.13
C GLY A 20 -32.50 25.87 5.83
N VAL A 21 -32.21 25.52 7.09
CA VAL A 21 -32.92 24.52 7.89
C VAL A 21 -33.38 25.10 9.23
N SER A 22 -34.41 24.49 9.83
CA SER A 22 -34.87 24.83 11.18
C SER A 22 -33.86 24.38 12.24
N LYS A 23 -33.82 25.08 13.39
CA LYS A 23 -33.12 24.61 14.61
C LYS A 23 -33.56 23.22 15.09
N THR A 24 -34.78 22.83 14.77
CA THR A 24 -35.34 21.50 15.10
C THR A 24 -35.06 20.44 14.03
N ALA A 25 -34.24 20.73 13.02
CA ALA A 25 -33.95 19.81 11.93
C ALA A 25 -33.31 18.50 12.43
N SER A 26 -33.78 17.39 11.87
CA SER A 26 -33.20 16.07 12.11
C SER A 26 -31.82 15.94 11.44
N PRO A 27 -30.94 15.02 11.88
CA PRO A 27 -29.65 14.79 11.23
C PRO A 27 -29.78 14.43 9.74
N ASP A 28 -30.86 13.75 9.36
CA ASP A 28 -31.15 13.42 7.96
C ASP A 28 -31.53 14.65 7.14
N ASP A 29 -32.23 15.62 7.74
CA ASP A 29 -32.58 16.88 7.09
C ASP A 29 -31.34 17.78 6.91
N LEU A 30 -30.44 17.80 7.89
CA LEU A 30 -29.15 18.49 7.79
C LEU A 30 -28.31 17.94 6.64
N LYS A 31 -28.24 16.62 6.51
CA LYS A 31 -27.50 15.95 5.44
C LYS A 31 -28.09 16.22 4.06
N LYS A 32 -29.42 16.21 3.93
CA LYS A 32 -30.12 16.52 2.68
C LYS A 32 -29.92 17.99 2.28
N ALA A 33 -30.03 18.91 3.23
CA ALA A 33 -29.85 20.33 3.01
C ALA A 33 -28.41 20.67 2.59
N TYR A 34 -27.42 20.12 3.30
CA TYR A 34 -26.01 20.27 2.94
C TYR A 34 -25.72 19.74 1.54
N LYS A 35 -26.17 18.53 1.20
CA LYS A 35 -25.95 17.95 -0.14
C LYS A 35 -26.57 18.82 -1.25
N LYS A 36 -27.76 19.38 -1.02
CA LYS A 36 -28.42 20.27 -1.99
C LYS A 36 -27.68 21.60 -2.14
N ALA A 37 -27.24 22.20 -1.03
CA ALA A 37 -26.53 23.48 -1.03
C ALA A 37 -25.09 23.35 -1.57
N ALA A 38 -24.38 22.27 -1.23
CA ALA A 38 -23.02 21.98 -1.68
C ALA A 38 -22.96 21.74 -3.19
N ILE A 39 -23.95 21.06 -3.78
CA ILE A 39 -24.01 20.87 -5.24
C ILE A 39 -24.26 22.21 -5.96
N LYS A 40 -25.05 23.09 -5.36
CA LYS A 40 -25.38 24.41 -5.94
C LYS A 40 -24.21 25.39 -5.86
N ASN A 41 -23.43 25.33 -4.77
CA ASN A 41 -22.31 26.24 -4.52
C ASN A 41 -20.95 25.61 -4.80
N HIS A 42 -20.89 24.48 -5.51
CA HIS A 42 -19.63 23.83 -5.83
C HIS A 42 -18.77 24.73 -6.76
N PRO A 43 -17.48 24.94 -6.47
CA PRO A 43 -16.61 25.82 -7.27
C PRO A 43 -16.51 25.39 -8.74
N ASP A 44 -16.44 24.08 -9.02
CA ASP A 44 -16.43 23.56 -10.40
C ASP A 44 -17.72 23.80 -11.19
N LYS A 45 -18.82 24.17 -10.52
CA LYS A 45 -20.11 24.50 -11.16
C LYS A 45 -20.39 26.01 -11.15
N GLY A 46 -19.38 26.84 -10.91
CA GLY A 46 -19.48 28.30 -10.90
C GLY A 46 -20.09 28.88 -9.62
N GLY A 47 -20.04 28.14 -8.50
CA GLY A 47 -20.50 28.61 -7.20
C GLY A 47 -19.44 29.40 -6.42
N ASP A 48 -19.89 30.22 -5.46
CA ASP A 48 -18.99 31.02 -4.60
C ASP A 48 -18.18 30.11 -3.65
N PRO A 49 -16.84 30.12 -3.70
CA PRO A 49 -16.00 29.27 -2.87
C PRO A 49 -16.09 29.61 -1.37
N GLU A 50 -16.41 30.86 -1.03
CA GLU A 50 -16.59 31.29 0.37
C GLU A 50 -17.87 30.70 0.97
N LYS A 51 -18.99 30.73 0.23
CA LYS A 51 -20.25 30.12 0.67
C LYS A 51 -20.13 28.60 0.78
N PHE A 52 -19.31 27.97 -0.06
CA PHE A 52 -19.04 26.55 0.04
C PHE A 52 -18.29 26.20 1.34
N LYS A 53 -17.30 27.00 1.73
CA LYS A 53 -16.58 26.84 2.99
C LYS A 53 -17.50 27.03 4.21
N GLU A 54 -18.35 28.05 4.18
CA GLU A 54 -19.33 28.31 5.26
C GLU A 54 -20.36 27.17 5.39
N LEU A 55 -20.83 26.61 4.27
CA LEU A 55 -21.73 25.45 4.26
C LEU A 55 -21.09 24.20 4.86
N ALA A 56 -19.81 23.96 4.53
CA ALA A 56 -19.05 22.84 5.08
C ALA A 56 -18.87 22.99 6.59
N GLN A 57 -18.49 24.18 7.05
CA GLN A 57 -18.35 24.49 8.48
C GLN A 57 -19.67 24.33 9.25
N ALA A 58 -20.77 24.86 8.70
CA ALA A 58 -22.09 24.74 9.31
C ALA A 58 -22.54 23.28 9.43
N TYR A 59 -22.33 22.47 8.40
CA TYR A 59 -22.67 21.04 8.44
C TYR A 59 -21.80 20.26 9.42
N GLU A 60 -20.49 20.55 9.49
CA GLU A 60 -19.60 19.85 10.42
C GLU A 60 -20.04 20.05 11.88
N VAL A 61 -20.35 21.29 12.26
CA VAL A 61 -20.79 21.63 13.63
C VAL A 61 -22.17 21.04 13.93
N LEU A 62 -23.10 21.07 12.98
CA LEU A 62 -24.48 20.61 13.21
C LEU A 62 -24.68 19.09 13.03
N SER A 63 -23.77 18.41 12.32
CA SER A 63 -23.86 16.96 12.07
C SER A 63 -23.48 16.10 13.27
N ASP A 64 -22.63 16.62 14.15
CA ASP A 64 -22.21 15.95 15.38
C ASP A 64 -23.12 16.37 16.56
N PRO A 65 -23.76 15.44 17.27
CA PRO A 65 -24.65 15.75 18.39
C PRO A 65 -24.01 16.59 19.49
N GLU A 66 -22.74 16.35 19.82
CA GLU A 66 -22.02 17.05 20.89
C GLU A 66 -21.63 18.46 20.44
N LYS A 67 -21.14 18.62 19.21
CA LYS A 67 -20.81 19.94 18.64
C LYS A 67 -22.05 20.80 18.45
N ARG A 68 -23.18 20.19 18.06
CA ARG A 68 -24.47 20.87 17.92
C ARG A 68 -24.97 21.40 19.25
N GLU A 69 -24.87 20.62 20.31
CA GLU A 69 -25.28 21.04 21.66
C GLU A 69 -24.44 22.23 22.15
N ILE A 70 -23.12 22.20 21.92
CA ILE A 70 -22.22 23.32 22.26
C ILE A 70 -22.57 24.58 21.45
N TYR A 71 -22.82 24.45 20.15
CA TYR A 71 -23.22 25.57 19.30
C TYR A 71 -24.59 26.15 19.71
N ASP A 72 -25.54 25.28 20.05
CA ASP A 72 -26.88 25.69 20.50
C ASP A 72 -26.82 26.43 21.84
N GLN A 73 -25.92 26.02 22.74
CA GLN A 73 -25.73 26.62 24.07
C GLN A 73 -24.91 27.91 24.06
N TYR A 74 -23.82 27.97 23.28
CA TYR A 74 -22.83 29.05 23.38
C TYR A 74 -22.65 29.87 22.10
N GLY A 75 -23.22 29.47 20.96
CA GLY A 75 -23.15 30.19 19.69
C GLY A 75 -21.77 30.17 19.01
N GLU A 76 -21.62 30.91 17.89
CA GLU A 76 -20.39 30.89 17.07
C GLU A 76 -19.13 31.34 17.84
N ASP A 77 -19.27 32.23 18.83
CA ASP A 77 -18.14 32.80 19.57
C ASP A 77 -17.37 31.75 20.39
N ALA A 78 -18.04 30.73 20.92
CA ALA A 78 -17.38 29.63 21.65
C ALA A 78 -16.55 28.71 20.75
N LEU A 79 -16.87 28.65 19.45
CA LEU A 79 -16.06 27.93 18.46
C LEU A 79 -14.88 28.78 17.98
N LYS A 80 -14.98 30.12 18.02
CA LYS A 80 -13.93 31.05 17.59
C LYS A 80 -12.93 31.41 18.69
N GLU A 81 -13.34 31.51 19.95
CA GLU A 81 -12.43 31.82 21.07
C GLU A 81 -11.44 30.69 21.41
N GLY A 82 -11.63 29.48 20.88
CA GLY A 82 -10.62 28.41 20.88
C GLY A 82 -9.54 28.54 19.79
N MET A 83 -9.61 29.57 18.94
CA MET A 83 -8.86 29.68 17.68
C MET A 83 -8.08 31.00 17.56
N GLY A 84 -7.74 31.63 18.70
CA GLY A 84 -7.06 32.93 18.78
C GLY A 84 -5.59 32.83 19.19
N GLY A 85 -4.69 32.50 18.26
CA GLY A 85 -3.26 32.65 18.47
C GLY A 85 -2.37 32.08 17.37
N GLY A 86 -1.86 32.94 16.47
CA GLY A 86 -0.73 32.64 15.59
C GLY A 86 -1.09 32.40 14.13
N GLY A 87 -0.71 33.35 13.26
CA GLY A 87 -0.84 33.21 11.81
C GLY A 87 0.16 32.21 11.22
N GLY A 88 -0.30 31.44 10.25
CA GLY A 88 0.49 30.51 9.44
C GLY A 88 -0.40 29.42 8.87
N GLY A 89 -0.49 29.32 7.54
CA GLY A 89 -1.42 28.44 6.84
C GLY A 89 -1.19 26.95 7.14
N HIS A 90 -2.00 26.40 8.04
CA HIS A 90 -2.16 24.97 8.27
C HIS A 90 -3.63 24.59 8.13
N ASP A 91 -3.87 23.40 7.59
CA ASP A 91 -5.21 22.85 7.34
C ASP A 91 -6.06 22.87 8.62
N PRO A 92 -7.30 23.39 8.57
CA PRO A 92 -8.21 23.45 9.72
C PRO A 92 -8.49 22.09 10.37
N PHE A 93 -8.26 20.99 9.66
CA PHE A 93 -8.42 19.62 10.16
C PHE A 93 -7.35 19.21 11.19
N ASP A 94 -6.15 19.80 11.16
CA ASP A 94 -5.01 19.35 11.99
C ASP A 94 -4.84 20.15 13.29
N ILE A 95 -5.47 21.33 13.36
CA ILE A 95 -5.58 22.12 14.59
C ILE A 95 -6.72 21.59 15.47
N PHE A 96 -7.80 21.08 14.88
CA PHE A 96 -8.93 20.53 15.63
C PHE A 96 -8.62 19.15 16.24
N SER A 97 -7.81 18.33 15.58
CA SER A 97 -7.27 17.07 16.11
C SER A 97 -6.35 17.29 17.32
N SER A 98 -5.63 18.42 17.36
CA SER A 98 -4.77 18.80 18.48
C SER A 98 -5.55 19.34 19.69
N PHE A 99 -6.69 20.01 19.48
CA PHE A 99 -7.52 20.56 20.56
C PHE A 99 -8.48 19.51 21.18
N PHE A 100 -9.01 18.58 20.38
CA PHE A 100 -9.91 17.51 20.85
C PHE A 100 -9.25 16.14 21.03
N GLY A 101 -7.98 15.97 20.60
CA GLY A 101 -7.25 14.71 20.60
C GLY A 101 -6.04 14.62 21.52
N GLY A 102 -5.76 15.61 22.37
CA GLY A 102 -4.59 15.52 23.25
C GLY A 102 -4.35 16.70 24.20
N GLY A 103 -4.97 16.62 25.39
CA GLY A 103 -4.43 17.24 26.61
C GLY A 103 -4.92 18.64 26.93
N GLY A 104 -5.72 18.78 27.99
CA GLY A 104 -5.98 20.11 28.56
C GLY A 104 -7.20 20.28 29.47
N PHE A 105 -7.53 19.34 30.37
CA PHE A 105 -8.42 19.63 31.50
C PHE A 105 -7.92 18.95 32.79
N PRO A 106 -7.58 19.71 33.85
CA PRO A 106 -7.15 19.17 35.13
C PRO A 106 -8.38 18.83 35.98
N GLY A 107 -8.85 17.58 35.86
CA GLY A 107 -9.85 17.03 36.79
C GLY A 107 -10.81 16.05 36.13
N GLY A 108 -10.81 14.80 36.61
CA GLY A 108 -11.91 13.87 36.35
C GLY A 108 -11.74 12.92 35.15
N GLY A 109 -10.60 12.25 35.04
CA GLY A 109 -10.44 11.16 34.07
C GLY A 109 -11.03 9.84 34.55
N SER A 110 -12.36 9.69 34.51
CA SER A 110 -12.96 8.35 34.30
C SER A 110 -12.64 7.94 32.87
N ARG A 111 -11.43 7.39 32.67
CA ARG A 111 -11.05 6.70 31.45
C ARG A 111 -12.04 5.54 31.27
N GLY A 112 -13.04 5.74 30.41
CA GLY A 112 -13.69 4.62 29.75
C GLY A 112 -12.58 3.72 29.23
N ARG A 113 -12.49 2.51 29.77
CA ARG A 113 -11.49 1.50 29.42
C ARG A 113 -11.79 1.13 27.97
N ARG A 114 -11.27 1.89 26.98
CA ARG A 114 -11.24 1.45 25.58
C ARG A 114 -10.63 0.07 25.63
N GLN A 115 -11.44 -0.95 25.33
CA GLN A 115 -10.95 -2.32 25.22
C GLN A 115 -9.78 -2.27 24.24
N ARG A 116 -8.61 -2.71 24.71
CA ARG A 116 -7.45 -2.80 23.84
C ARG A 116 -7.82 -3.80 22.74
N HIS A 117 -7.59 -3.46 21.47
CA HIS A 117 -7.71 -4.42 20.39
C HIS A 117 -6.36 -5.09 20.19
N GLY A 118 -6.40 -6.39 19.96
CA GLY A 118 -5.25 -7.21 19.60
C GLY A 118 -4.83 -6.88 18.17
N GLU A 119 -3.56 -7.08 17.88
CA GLU A 119 -3.00 -6.83 16.56
C GLU A 119 -3.40 -7.97 15.61
N ASP A 120 -3.70 -7.61 14.36
CA ASP A 120 -3.99 -8.57 13.31
C ASP A 120 -2.71 -9.26 12.85
N VAL A 121 -2.78 -10.57 12.60
CA VAL A 121 -1.63 -11.35 12.12
C VAL A 121 -1.77 -11.58 10.62
N VAL A 122 -0.83 -11.04 9.84
CA VAL A 122 -0.80 -11.18 8.39
C VAL A 122 0.09 -12.35 7.98
N HIS A 123 -0.47 -13.34 7.27
CA HIS A 123 0.25 -14.48 6.75
C HIS A 123 0.26 -14.51 5.22
N PRO A 124 1.43 -14.45 4.55
CA PRO A 124 1.50 -14.60 3.10
C PRO A 124 1.24 -16.06 2.71
N LEU A 125 0.17 -16.30 1.96
CA LEU A 125 -0.18 -17.62 1.44
C LEU A 125 0.30 -17.76 0.00
N LYS A 126 1.38 -18.54 -0.20
CA LYS A 126 1.92 -18.80 -1.54
C LYS A 126 0.99 -19.74 -2.33
N VAL A 127 0.48 -19.25 -3.45
CA VAL A 127 -0.44 -19.96 -4.36
C VAL A 127 0.15 -20.02 -5.76
N SER A 128 0.01 -21.16 -6.44
CA SER A 128 0.43 -21.28 -7.83
C SER A 128 -0.64 -20.73 -8.79
N LEU A 129 -0.29 -20.58 -10.06
CA LEU A 129 -1.26 -20.12 -11.07
C LEU A 129 -2.35 -21.17 -11.34
N GLU A 130 -2.00 -22.46 -11.27
CA GLU A 130 -2.93 -23.58 -11.40
C GLU A 130 -3.91 -23.63 -10.23
N ASP A 131 -3.42 -23.40 -9.00
CA ASP A 131 -4.25 -23.30 -7.79
C ASP A 131 -5.31 -22.20 -7.95
N LEU A 132 -4.95 -21.05 -8.52
CA LEU A 132 -5.85 -19.92 -8.75
C LEU A 132 -6.82 -20.16 -9.92
N TYR A 133 -6.44 -20.99 -10.88
CA TYR A 133 -7.26 -21.34 -12.03
C TYR A 133 -8.34 -22.38 -11.67
N LEU A 134 -7.94 -23.45 -10.96
CA LEU A 134 -8.81 -24.56 -10.59
C LEU A 134 -9.54 -24.34 -9.26
N GLY A 135 -9.02 -23.47 -8.39
CA GLY A 135 -9.46 -23.34 -7.01
C GLY A 135 -8.92 -24.49 -6.15
N THR A 136 -8.52 -24.20 -4.93
CA THR A 136 -7.92 -25.19 -4.01
C THR A 136 -8.21 -24.85 -2.56
N SER A 137 -8.16 -25.84 -1.68
CA SER A 137 -8.28 -25.63 -0.23
C SER A 137 -6.97 -26.04 0.44
N LYS A 138 -6.31 -25.11 1.12
CA LYS A 138 -5.02 -25.34 1.79
C LYS A 138 -5.20 -25.35 3.29
N LYS A 139 -4.72 -26.42 3.94
CA LYS A 139 -4.72 -26.55 5.40
C LYS A 139 -3.39 -26.05 5.95
N LEU A 140 -3.44 -25.04 6.82
CA LEU A 140 -2.26 -24.40 7.41
C LEU A 140 -2.31 -24.56 8.93
N SER A 141 -1.26 -25.13 9.51
CA SER A 141 -1.11 -25.19 10.96
C SER A 141 -0.45 -23.90 11.46
N LEU A 142 -1.18 -23.10 12.22
CA LEU A 142 -0.67 -21.91 12.87
C LEU A 142 -0.60 -22.12 14.38
N SER A 143 0.43 -21.55 15.00
CA SER A 143 0.53 -21.44 16.46
C SER A 143 0.04 -20.05 16.87
N ARG A 144 -1.00 -20.00 17.70
CA ARG A 144 -1.51 -18.75 18.29
C ARG A 144 -1.46 -18.81 19.81
N ASN A 145 -1.37 -17.66 20.45
CA ASN A 145 -1.50 -17.51 21.88
C ASN A 145 -3.00 -17.48 22.23
N VAL A 146 -3.44 -18.34 23.15
CA VAL A 146 -4.81 -18.35 23.67
C VAL A 146 -4.80 -18.13 25.17
N LEU A 147 -5.87 -17.58 25.72
CA LEU A 147 -6.01 -17.44 27.16
C LEU A 147 -5.90 -18.83 27.81
N CYS A 148 -5.12 -18.91 28.89
CA CYS A 148 -4.90 -20.18 29.57
C CYS A 148 -6.22 -20.71 30.14
N SER A 149 -6.71 -21.83 29.64
CA SER A 149 -8.00 -22.42 30.03
C SER A 149 -8.13 -22.73 31.53
N LYS A 150 -7.02 -22.96 32.24
CA LYS A 150 -7.03 -23.22 33.69
C LYS A 150 -7.14 -21.97 34.57
N CYS A 151 -6.71 -20.80 34.08
CA CYS A 151 -6.75 -19.56 34.86
C CYS A 151 -7.49 -18.41 34.16
N ASN A 152 -8.06 -18.65 32.98
CA ASN A 152 -8.80 -17.68 32.17
C ASN A 152 -8.10 -16.32 32.06
N GLY A 153 -6.79 -16.33 31.78
CA GLY A 153 -6.02 -15.09 31.64
C GLY A 153 -5.62 -14.40 32.94
N LYS A 154 -5.90 -14.97 34.12
CA LYS A 154 -5.52 -14.38 35.42
C LYS A 154 -4.07 -14.67 35.81
N GLY A 155 -3.50 -15.80 35.35
CA GLY A 155 -2.11 -16.20 35.61
C GLY A 155 -1.88 -16.87 36.97
N SER A 156 -2.87 -16.84 37.86
CA SER A 156 -2.86 -17.53 39.16
C SER A 156 -3.91 -18.65 39.23
N LYS A 157 -3.69 -19.62 40.12
CA LYS A 157 -4.64 -20.72 40.39
C LYS A 157 -5.88 -20.23 41.14
N SER A 158 -5.67 -19.35 42.12
CA SER A 158 -6.70 -18.77 43.00
C SER A 158 -7.40 -17.55 42.38
N GLY A 159 -6.84 -16.99 41.30
CA GLY A 159 -7.27 -15.71 40.76
C GLY A 159 -6.79 -14.50 41.57
N ALA A 160 -6.04 -14.71 42.66
CA ALA A 160 -5.44 -13.64 43.44
C ALA A 160 -4.19 -13.10 42.73
N SER A 161 -4.05 -11.78 42.74
CA SER A 161 -2.84 -11.05 42.37
C SER A 161 -2.54 -10.03 43.47
N MET A 162 -1.25 -9.77 43.71
CA MET A 162 -0.81 -8.78 44.69
C MET A 162 -0.26 -7.55 43.95
N THR A 163 -0.37 -6.38 44.55
CA THR A 163 0.25 -5.17 44.00
C THR A 163 1.77 -5.33 43.99
N CYS A 164 2.40 -4.96 42.89
CA CYS A 164 3.84 -5.06 42.74
C CYS A 164 4.53 -4.06 43.67
N SER A 165 5.23 -4.53 44.69
CA SER A 165 5.99 -3.69 45.65
C SER A 165 7.12 -2.90 45.01
N GLY A 166 7.62 -3.33 43.85
CA GLY A 166 8.65 -2.58 43.13
C GLY A 166 8.15 -1.29 42.48
N CYS A 167 6.86 -1.19 42.13
CA CYS A 167 6.32 -0.03 41.42
C CYS A 167 4.99 0.46 42.03
N ASP A 168 4.62 -0.04 43.21
CA ASP A 168 3.37 0.27 43.90
C ASP A 168 2.13 0.25 42.98
N GLY A 169 2.06 -0.78 42.11
CA GLY A 169 0.94 -0.93 41.17
C GLY A 169 1.02 -0.09 39.88
N THR A 170 2.00 0.81 39.73
CA THR A 170 2.10 1.68 38.53
C THR A 170 2.68 0.99 37.29
N GLY A 171 3.31 -0.18 37.42
CA GLY A 171 3.87 -0.95 36.31
C GLY A 171 5.17 -0.38 35.71
N MET A 172 5.51 0.88 35.98
CA MET A 172 6.71 1.55 35.47
C MET A 172 7.56 2.09 36.60
N LYS A 173 8.88 2.15 36.39
CA LYS A 173 9.84 2.80 37.29
C LYS A 173 10.46 3.99 36.58
N ILE A 174 10.51 5.12 37.27
CA ILE A 174 11.15 6.34 36.76
C ILE A 174 12.63 6.28 37.15
N SER A 175 13.50 6.26 36.14
CA SER A 175 14.95 6.39 36.31
C SER A 175 15.36 7.82 36.00
N MET A 176 15.89 8.52 36.99
CA MET A 176 16.43 9.87 36.81
C MET A 176 17.90 9.77 36.38
N ARG A 177 18.22 10.28 35.19
CA ARG A 177 19.61 10.42 34.71
C ARG A 177 19.98 11.90 34.71
N HIS A 178 21.02 12.26 35.46
CA HIS A 178 21.61 13.59 35.41
C HIS A 178 22.47 13.73 34.15
N LEU A 179 22.08 14.64 33.25
CA LEU A 179 22.80 14.91 31.99
C LEU A 179 23.70 16.15 32.08
N GLY A 180 23.82 16.79 33.24
CA GLY A 180 24.67 17.97 33.44
C GLY A 180 24.10 18.92 34.48
N ALA A 181 24.68 20.12 34.56
CA ALA A 181 24.24 21.16 35.49
C ALA A 181 22.76 21.54 35.20
N ASN A 182 21.90 21.28 36.18
CA ASN A 182 20.46 21.55 36.21
C ASN A 182 19.55 20.84 35.17
N MET A 183 20.01 19.81 34.45
CA MET A 183 19.15 19.00 33.58
C MET A 183 19.03 17.56 34.07
N ILE A 184 17.83 17.24 34.61
CA ILE A 184 17.41 15.88 34.98
C ILE A 184 16.55 15.33 33.83
N GLN A 185 16.99 14.25 33.20
CA GLN A 185 16.15 13.49 32.27
C GLN A 185 15.46 12.36 33.03
N GLN A 186 14.13 12.37 33.06
CA GLN A 186 13.33 11.26 33.60
C GLN A 186 13.06 10.25 32.48
N MET A 187 13.67 9.07 32.55
CA MET A 187 13.38 7.97 31.65
C MET A 187 12.45 6.98 32.35
N GLN A 188 11.30 6.69 31.74
CA GLN A 188 10.38 5.67 32.23
C GLN A 188 10.77 4.31 31.64
N HIS A 189 11.00 3.32 32.51
CA HIS A 189 11.26 1.94 32.11
C HIS A 189 10.22 1.02 32.74
N PRO A 190 9.81 -0.09 32.08
CA PRO A 190 8.90 -1.05 32.69
C PRO A 190 9.51 -1.65 33.96
N CYS A 191 8.71 -1.83 35.01
CA CYS A 191 9.18 -2.39 36.27
C CYS A 191 9.69 -3.83 36.07
N ASN A 192 10.95 -4.11 36.45
CA ASN A 192 11.57 -5.43 36.30
C ASN A 192 10.85 -6.55 37.08
N GLN A 193 10.11 -6.24 38.15
CA GLN A 193 9.44 -7.25 38.97
C GLN A 193 8.07 -7.68 38.41
N CYS A 194 7.30 -6.75 37.84
CA CYS A 194 5.99 -7.05 37.26
C CYS A 194 5.97 -6.97 35.73
N LYS A 195 7.10 -6.69 35.07
CA LYS A 195 7.21 -6.52 33.61
C LYS A 195 6.14 -5.59 33.01
N GLY A 196 5.78 -4.51 33.72
CA GLY A 196 4.74 -3.58 33.24
C GLY A 196 3.30 -3.87 33.69
N THR A 197 3.00 -5.01 34.30
CA THR A 197 1.60 -5.36 34.67
C THR A 197 1.08 -4.65 35.92
N GLY A 198 1.96 -4.13 36.78
CA GLY A 198 1.60 -3.54 38.08
C GLY A 198 1.25 -4.57 39.18
N GLU A 199 1.11 -5.84 38.81
CA GLU A 199 0.71 -6.92 39.71
C GLU A 199 1.73 -8.07 39.70
N THR A 200 1.97 -8.66 40.86
CA THR A 200 2.82 -9.84 41.05
C THR A 200 1.99 -11.01 41.58
N ILE A 201 2.36 -12.21 41.13
CA ILE A 201 1.74 -13.46 41.56
C ILE A 201 2.79 -14.24 42.36
N THR A 202 2.41 -14.69 43.55
CA THR A 202 3.28 -15.51 44.41
C THR A 202 3.57 -16.85 43.74
N ASP A 203 4.79 -17.37 43.90
CA ASP A 203 5.25 -18.57 43.19
C ASP A 203 4.37 -19.80 43.46
N LYS A 204 3.78 -19.89 44.65
CA LYS A 204 2.88 -20.98 45.05
C LYS A 204 1.55 -20.97 44.27
N ASP A 205 1.06 -19.77 43.96
CA ASP A 205 -0.21 -19.55 43.27
C ASP A 205 -0.07 -19.40 41.76
N ARG A 206 1.15 -19.42 41.21
CA ARG A 206 1.35 -19.41 39.76
C ARG A 206 0.66 -20.60 39.10
N CYS A 207 -0.09 -20.30 38.04
CA CYS A 207 -0.70 -21.34 37.22
C CYS A 207 0.38 -22.24 36.62
N GLN A 208 0.24 -23.55 36.75
CA GLN A 208 1.25 -24.51 36.28
C GLN A 208 1.33 -24.59 34.75
N GLN A 209 0.24 -24.25 34.06
CA GLN A 209 0.14 -24.38 32.60
C GLN A 209 0.73 -23.18 31.87
N CYS A 210 0.43 -21.95 32.30
CA CYS A 210 0.98 -20.73 31.72
C CYS A 210 2.18 -20.16 32.50
N LYS A 211 2.55 -20.75 33.64
CA LYS A 211 3.65 -20.32 34.52
C LYS A 211 3.59 -18.82 34.91
N GLY A 212 2.39 -18.25 34.97
CA GLY A 212 2.15 -16.82 35.26
C GLY A 212 2.02 -15.91 34.04
N GLU A 213 2.29 -16.39 32.81
CA GLU A 213 2.24 -15.60 31.57
C GLU A 213 0.80 -15.38 31.04
N LYS A 214 -0.23 -15.90 31.72
CA LYS A 214 -1.67 -15.75 31.43
C LYS A 214 -2.18 -16.40 30.11
N VAL A 215 -1.30 -16.61 29.14
CA VAL A 215 -1.57 -17.23 27.83
C VAL A 215 -0.83 -18.56 27.65
N VAL A 216 -1.29 -19.39 26.71
CA VAL A 216 -0.64 -20.65 26.30
C VAL A 216 -0.62 -20.73 24.78
N GLN A 217 0.46 -21.28 24.21
CA GLN A 217 0.52 -21.51 22.77
C GLN A 217 -0.34 -22.72 22.39
N GLN A 218 -1.25 -22.51 21.43
CA GLN A 218 -2.10 -23.54 20.85
C GLN A 218 -1.82 -23.65 19.35
N LYS A 219 -1.64 -24.87 18.85
CA LYS A 219 -1.59 -25.14 17.41
C LYS A 219 -3.01 -25.36 16.91
N LYS A 220 -3.44 -24.57 15.92
CA LYS A 220 -4.72 -24.68 15.23
C LYS A 220 -4.50 -24.87 13.74
N VAL A 221 -5.26 -25.76 13.11
CA VAL A 221 -5.24 -25.93 11.66
C VAL A 221 -6.39 -25.13 11.09
N LEU A 222 -6.06 -24.13 10.26
CA LEU A 222 -7.04 -23.34 9.51
C LEU A 222 -7.09 -23.86 8.07
N GLU A 223 -8.29 -24.03 7.54
CA GLU A 223 -8.52 -24.38 6.15
C GLU A 223 -8.83 -23.11 5.37
N VAL A 224 -7.92 -22.73 4.47
CA VAL A 224 -8.03 -21.54 3.63
C VAL A 224 -8.55 -21.98 2.26
N HIS A 225 -9.77 -21.54 1.93
CA HIS A 225 -10.39 -21.78 0.64
C HIS A 225 -9.95 -20.70 -0.36
N VAL A 226 -9.24 -21.11 -1.40
CA VAL A 226 -8.82 -20.26 -2.52
C VAL A 226 -9.78 -20.50 -3.67
N GLU A 227 -10.63 -19.51 -3.93
CA GLU A 227 -11.61 -19.56 -5.00
C GLU A 227 -10.96 -19.34 -6.38
N LYS A 228 -11.64 -19.83 -7.42
CA LYS A 228 -11.23 -19.63 -8.81
C LYS A 228 -11.21 -18.14 -9.15
N GLY A 229 -10.12 -17.70 -9.77
CA GLY A 229 -10.00 -16.34 -10.27
C GLY A 229 -9.55 -15.31 -9.22
N MET A 230 -9.34 -15.73 -7.96
CA MET A 230 -8.80 -14.84 -6.93
C MET A 230 -7.50 -14.17 -7.41
N GLN A 231 -7.32 -12.91 -7.03
CA GLN A 231 -6.21 -12.08 -7.49
C GLN A 231 -5.03 -12.12 -6.53
N ASN A 232 -3.85 -11.80 -7.04
CA ASN A 232 -2.66 -11.60 -6.21
C ASN A 232 -2.90 -10.44 -5.22
N GLY A 233 -2.50 -10.59 -3.97
CA GLY A 233 -2.71 -9.62 -2.90
C GLY A 233 -4.11 -9.63 -2.27
N GLN A 234 -5.04 -10.45 -2.77
CA GLN A 234 -6.37 -10.57 -2.17
C GLN A 234 -6.28 -11.18 -0.77
N LYS A 235 -7.11 -10.66 0.15
CA LYS A 235 -7.09 -11.00 1.58
C LYS A 235 -8.21 -11.96 1.93
N ILE A 236 -7.88 -13.01 2.69
CA ILE A 236 -8.84 -13.94 3.30
C ILE A 236 -8.71 -13.78 4.82
N THR A 237 -9.77 -13.29 5.47
CA THR A 237 -9.76 -12.95 6.89
C THR A 237 -10.46 -14.02 7.72
N PHE A 238 -9.85 -14.36 8.85
CA PHE A 238 -10.40 -15.26 9.87
C PHE A 238 -10.62 -14.43 11.15
N PRO A 239 -11.86 -14.01 11.44
CA PRO A 239 -12.12 -13.05 12.49
C PRO A 239 -11.90 -13.63 13.88
N GLY A 240 -11.21 -12.88 14.75
CA GLY A 240 -10.97 -13.27 16.15
C GLY A 240 -10.03 -14.48 16.34
N GLU A 241 -9.31 -14.88 15.29
CA GLU A 241 -8.41 -16.04 15.33
C GLU A 241 -6.95 -15.68 15.61
N ALA A 242 -6.61 -14.40 15.78
CA ALA A 242 -5.26 -13.94 16.12
C ALA A 242 -4.85 -14.30 17.56
N ASP A 243 -3.72 -13.74 17.99
CA ASP A 243 -3.22 -13.90 19.36
C ASP A 243 -4.14 -13.22 20.38
N GLU A 244 -4.55 -13.99 21.39
CA GLU A 244 -5.35 -13.51 22.51
C GLU A 244 -4.44 -12.95 23.59
N ALA A 245 -4.82 -11.79 24.14
CA ALA A 245 -4.16 -11.20 25.29
C ALA A 245 -5.20 -10.87 26.38
N PRO A 246 -4.83 -10.93 27.68
CA PRO A 246 -5.72 -10.52 28.76
C PRO A 246 -6.22 -9.08 28.59
N ASP A 247 -7.48 -8.82 28.95
CA ASP A 247 -8.13 -7.50 28.85
C ASP A 247 -8.13 -6.88 27.43
N THR A 248 -7.98 -7.71 26.39
CA THR A 248 -7.84 -7.29 24.99
C THR A 248 -8.81 -8.10 24.10
N VAL A 249 -9.43 -7.46 23.11
CA VAL A 249 -10.25 -8.11 22.09
C VAL A 249 -9.32 -8.74 21.06
N THR A 250 -9.52 -10.01 20.71
CA THR A 250 -8.67 -10.70 19.73
C THR A 250 -8.74 -10.04 18.36
N GLY A 251 -7.59 -9.87 17.71
CA GLY A 251 -7.51 -9.44 16.32
C GLY A 251 -7.83 -10.58 15.34
N ASP A 252 -7.62 -10.30 14.05
CA ASP A 252 -7.93 -11.22 12.97
C ASP A 252 -6.67 -11.86 12.38
N ILE A 253 -6.79 -13.08 11.85
CA ILE A 253 -5.76 -13.66 10.98
C ILE A 253 -6.10 -13.31 9.54
N VAL A 254 -5.19 -12.62 8.86
CA VAL A 254 -5.35 -12.19 7.47
C VAL A 254 -4.37 -12.94 6.59
N PHE A 255 -4.87 -13.85 5.77
CA PHE A 255 -4.06 -14.47 4.72
C PHE A 255 -4.03 -13.58 3.48
N VAL A 256 -2.84 -13.16 3.07
CA VAL A 256 -2.64 -12.42 1.83
C VAL A 256 -2.18 -13.40 0.76
N LEU A 257 -2.95 -13.55 -0.31
CA LEU A 257 -2.54 -14.41 -1.42
C LEU A 257 -1.30 -13.85 -2.11
N GLN A 258 -0.28 -14.68 -2.23
CA GLN A 258 0.94 -14.36 -2.96
C GLN A 258 1.08 -15.33 -4.13
N GLN A 259 0.85 -14.83 -5.33
CA GLN A 259 1.00 -15.60 -6.56
C GLN A 259 2.48 -15.94 -6.78
N LYS A 260 2.76 -17.23 -7.00
CA LYS A 260 4.07 -17.72 -7.45
C LYS A 260 4.24 -17.41 -8.93
N GLU A 261 5.46 -17.05 -9.30
CA GLU A 261 5.86 -16.94 -10.71
C GLU A 261 5.77 -18.32 -11.37
N HIS A 262 5.23 -18.36 -12.59
CA HIS A 262 5.11 -19.59 -13.38
C HIS A 262 6.06 -19.50 -14.58
N PRO A 263 6.77 -20.60 -14.93
CA PRO A 263 7.81 -20.55 -15.97
C PRO A 263 7.29 -20.24 -17.37
N LYS A 264 6.04 -20.61 -17.69
CA LYS A 264 5.46 -20.41 -19.04
C LYS A 264 4.39 -19.34 -19.15
N PHE A 265 3.77 -18.98 -18.03
CA PHE A 265 2.55 -18.18 -18.04
C PHE A 265 2.73 -16.98 -17.14
N LYS A 266 2.44 -15.80 -17.68
CA LYS A 266 2.40 -14.54 -16.93
C LYS A 266 0.95 -14.07 -16.88
N ARG A 267 0.43 -13.87 -15.67
CA ARG A 267 -0.94 -13.37 -15.48
C ARG A 267 -0.94 -11.85 -15.44
N SER A 268 -1.87 -11.23 -16.16
CA SER A 268 -2.20 -9.82 -16.04
C SER A 268 -3.72 -9.68 -15.90
N GLY A 269 -4.19 -9.39 -14.68
CA GLY A 269 -5.62 -9.35 -14.39
C GLY A 269 -6.29 -10.71 -14.65
N ASP A 270 -7.24 -10.73 -15.57
CA ASP A 270 -7.96 -11.93 -16.00
C ASP A 270 -7.32 -12.59 -17.25
N ASP A 271 -6.32 -11.94 -17.84
CA ASP A 271 -5.65 -12.42 -19.05
C ASP A 271 -4.35 -13.16 -18.71
N LEU A 272 -3.99 -14.11 -19.59
CA LEU A 272 -2.75 -14.88 -19.52
C LEU A 272 -1.86 -14.52 -20.70
N PHE A 273 -0.54 -14.53 -20.48
CA PHE A 273 0.48 -14.26 -21.47
C PHE A 273 1.45 -15.43 -21.49
N VAL A 274 1.80 -15.89 -22.69
CA VAL A 274 2.81 -16.92 -22.92
C VAL A 274 3.71 -16.45 -24.07
N GLU A 275 5.00 -16.69 -23.92
CA GLU A 275 5.98 -16.45 -24.98
C GLU A 275 6.21 -17.75 -25.74
N HIS A 276 6.20 -17.66 -27.07
CA HIS A 276 6.48 -18.78 -27.95
C HIS A 276 7.44 -18.34 -29.05
N THR A 277 8.57 -19.02 -29.14
CA THR A 277 9.56 -18.81 -30.20
C THR A 277 9.20 -19.65 -31.41
N LEU A 278 9.21 -19.02 -32.59
CA LEU A 278 8.98 -19.64 -33.88
C LEU A 278 10.24 -19.50 -34.74
N SER A 279 10.52 -20.51 -35.56
CA SER A 279 11.50 -20.37 -36.62
C SER A 279 11.00 -19.44 -37.73
N LEU A 280 11.92 -18.80 -38.48
CA LEU A 280 11.55 -17.99 -39.64
C LEU A 280 10.68 -18.74 -40.66
N THR A 281 10.92 -20.04 -40.85
CA THR A 281 10.11 -20.87 -41.75
C THR A 281 8.70 -21.07 -41.23
N GLU A 282 8.53 -21.30 -39.93
CA GLU A 282 7.20 -21.42 -39.30
C GLU A 282 6.43 -20.11 -39.30
N ALA A 283 7.14 -18.99 -39.12
CA ALA A 283 6.56 -17.65 -39.16
C ALA A 283 6.03 -17.28 -40.56
N LEU A 284 6.66 -17.77 -41.64
CA LEU A 284 6.28 -17.48 -43.03
C LEU A 284 5.32 -18.52 -43.63
N CYS A 285 5.58 -19.80 -43.40
CA CYS A 285 4.84 -20.91 -44.02
C CYS A 285 3.64 -21.38 -43.18
N GLY A 286 3.52 -20.91 -41.95
CA GLY A 286 2.54 -21.36 -40.96
C GLY A 286 3.11 -22.41 -40.01
N PHE A 287 2.45 -22.57 -38.87
CA PHE A 287 2.90 -23.45 -37.78
C PHE A 287 1.74 -24.19 -37.14
N GLN A 288 2.07 -25.27 -36.44
CA GLN A 288 1.16 -26.03 -35.60
C GLN A 288 1.90 -26.52 -34.36
N PHE A 289 1.47 -26.11 -33.18
CA PHE A 289 2.04 -26.62 -31.92
C PHE A 289 0.95 -26.86 -30.87
N ALA A 290 1.27 -27.72 -29.89
CA ALA A 290 0.41 -28.01 -28.76
C ALA A 290 0.90 -27.26 -27.53
N LEU A 291 0.02 -26.46 -26.91
CA LEU A 291 0.28 -25.75 -25.66
C LEU A 291 -0.48 -26.42 -24.51
N THR A 292 0.24 -26.86 -23.47
CA THR A 292 -0.38 -27.34 -22.24
C THR A 292 -0.86 -26.16 -21.39
N HIS A 293 -2.16 -26.11 -21.12
CA HIS A 293 -2.80 -25.09 -20.30
C HIS A 293 -2.69 -25.40 -18.79
N LEU A 294 -3.12 -24.48 -17.93
CA LEU A 294 -3.11 -24.59 -16.46
C LEU A 294 -4.00 -25.72 -15.92
N ASP A 295 -4.98 -26.17 -16.69
CA ASP A 295 -5.85 -27.31 -16.38
C ASP A 295 -5.35 -28.65 -16.96
N ALA A 296 -4.10 -28.67 -17.46
CA ALA A 296 -3.48 -29.80 -18.14
C ALA A 296 -4.13 -30.20 -19.48
N ARG A 297 -5.10 -29.45 -20.02
CA ARG A 297 -5.56 -29.66 -21.40
C ARG A 297 -4.49 -29.21 -22.40
N GLN A 298 -4.46 -29.85 -23.56
CA GLN A 298 -3.61 -29.43 -24.68
C GLN A 298 -4.44 -28.61 -25.66
N LEU A 299 -4.02 -27.37 -25.90
CA LEU A 299 -4.58 -26.48 -26.91
C LEU A 299 -3.75 -26.61 -28.18
N LEU A 300 -4.38 -27.06 -29.27
CA LEU A 300 -3.74 -27.11 -30.57
C LEU A 300 -3.88 -25.75 -31.25
N ILE A 301 -2.76 -25.04 -31.39
CA ILE A 301 -2.71 -23.73 -32.01
C ILE A 301 -2.13 -23.90 -33.41
N LYS A 302 -2.90 -23.46 -34.41
CA LYS A 302 -2.53 -23.57 -35.82
C LYS A 302 -2.67 -22.22 -36.51
N SER A 303 -1.71 -21.92 -37.37
CA SER A 303 -1.79 -20.81 -38.33
C SER A 303 -2.17 -21.36 -39.70
N ASN A 304 -2.92 -20.60 -40.49
CA ASN A 304 -3.20 -21.00 -41.86
C ASN A 304 -1.94 -20.84 -42.72
N PRO A 305 -1.65 -21.75 -43.67
CA PRO A 305 -0.52 -21.59 -44.59
C PRO A 305 -0.62 -20.26 -45.36
N GLY A 306 0.46 -19.48 -45.34
CA GLY A 306 0.53 -18.14 -45.95
C GLY A 306 0.18 -16.97 -45.01
N GLU A 307 -0.25 -17.25 -43.78
CA GLU A 307 -0.42 -16.21 -42.76
C GLU A 307 0.92 -15.89 -42.09
N VAL A 308 1.51 -14.75 -42.45
CA VAL A 308 2.81 -14.33 -41.92
C VAL A 308 2.68 -13.79 -40.50
N VAL A 309 3.48 -14.33 -39.58
CA VAL A 309 3.61 -13.83 -38.22
C VAL A 309 4.84 -12.95 -38.12
N LYS A 310 4.62 -11.69 -37.74
CA LYS A 310 5.70 -10.72 -37.54
C LYS A 310 6.44 -11.00 -36.22
N PRO A 311 7.74 -10.68 -36.14
CA PRO A 311 8.44 -10.61 -34.86
C PRO A 311 7.70 -9.70 -33.88
N ASP A 312 7.68 -10.09 -32.61
CA ASP A 312 7.05 -9.39 -31.48
C ASP A 312 5.55 -9.13 -31.66
N SER A 313 4.88 -10.01 -32.42
CA SER A 313 3.44 -9.94 -32.61
C SER A 313 2.69 -10.73 -31.54
N TYR A 314 1.48 -10.28 -31.22
CA TYR A 314 0.60 -10.92 -30.25
C TYR A 314 -0.62 -11.50 -30.96
N LYS A 315 -0.96 -12.76 -30.70
CA LYS A 315 -2.28 -13.32 -31.04
C LYS A 315 -3.03 -13.71 -29.77
N ALA A 316 -4.35 -13.57 -29.80
CA ALA A 316 -5.21 -13.84 -28.66
C ALA A 316 -6.12 -15.05 -28.93
N ILE A 317 -6.28 -15.89 -27.91
CA ILE A 317 -7.25 -16.98 -27.86
C ILE A 317 -8.32 -16.57 -26.84
N ASN A 318 -9.56 -16.46 -27.30
CA ASN A 318 -10.69 -16.11 -26.45
C ASN A 318 -11.02 -17.26 -25.48
N ASP A 319 -11.50 -16.91 -24.28
CA ASP A 319 -11.99 -17.84 -23.26
C ASP A 319 -10.95 -18.84 -22.70
N GLU A 320 -9.66 -18.63 -22.98
CA GLU A 320 -8.56 -19.46 -22.44
C GLU A 320 -7.63 -18.67 -21.49
N GLY A 321 -8.07 -17.50 -20.98
CA GLY A 321 -7.41 -16.77 -19.90
C GLY A 321 -7.78 -17.27 -18.49
N MET A 322 -7.54 -16.47 -17.46
CA MET A 322 -7.93 -16.78 -16.08
C MET A 322 -9.46 -16.68 -15.89
N PRO A 323 -10.06 -17.50 -15.02
CA PRO A 323 -11.46 -17.33 -14.64
C PRO A 323 -11.65 -16.02 -13.86
N MET A 324 -12.76 -15.34 -14.10
CA MET A 324 -13.12 -14.12 -13.34
C MET A 324 -13.56 -14.48 -11.93
N TYR A 325 -13.07 -13.73 -10.94
CA TYR A 325 -13.50 -13.88 -9.55
C TYR A 325 -15.02 -13.68 -9.43
N GLN A 326 -15.69 -14.52 -8.63
CA GLN A 326 -17.16 -14.62 -8.48
C GLN A 326 -17.93 -15.11 -9.72
N ARG A 327 -17.34 -15.06 -10.93
CA ARG A 327 -17.96 -15.49 -12.18
C ARG A 327 -17.08 -16.52 -12.89
N PRO A 328 -16.94 -17.73 -12.34
CA PRO A 328 -15.99 -18.74 -12.82
C PRO A 328 -16.30 -19.27 -14.23
N PHE A 329 -17.51 -19.03 -14.75
CA PHE A 329 -17.91 -19.42 -16.10
C PHE A 329 -17.34 -18.49 -17.19
N MET A 330 -16.98 -17.25 -16.82
CA MET A 330 -16.33 -16.31 -17.74
C MET A 330 -14.83 -16.35 -17.51
N LYS A 331 -14.09 -16.47 -18.61
CA LYS A 331 -12.62 -16.50 -18.61
C LYS A 331 -12.11 -15.30 -19.42
N GLY A 332 -10.93 -14.81 -19.07
CA GLY A 332 -10.22 -13.83 -19.88
C GLY A 332 -9.65 -14.46 -21.16
N LYS A 333 -8.67 -13.78 -21.74
CA LYS A 333 -8.00 -14.20 -22.98
C LYS A 333 -6.59 -14.72 -22.69
N LEU A 334 -6.13 -15.62 -23.55
CA LEU A 334 -4.73 -16.03 -23.59
C LEU A 334 -4.03 -15.32 -24.76
N TYR A 335 -3.07 -14.49 -24.43
CA TYR A 335 -2.18 -13.82 -25.38
C TYR A 335 -0.91 -14.64 -25.57
N ILE A 336 -0.57 -14.88 -26.82
CA ILE A 336 0.66 -15.54 -27.23
C ILE A 336 1.53 -14.50 -27.89
N HIS A 337 2.68 -14.22 -27.27
CA HIS A 337 3.72 -13.38 -27.82
C HIS A 337 4.63 -14.24 -28.69
N PHE A 338 4.72 -13.92 -29.97
CA PHE A 338 5.54 -14.64 -30.94
C PHE A 338 6.85 -13.92 -31.17
N THR A 339 7.95 -14.59 -30.82
CA THR A 339 9.31 -14.16 -31.14
C THR A 339 9.83 -15.02 -32.27
N VAL A 340 10.43 -14.41 -33.29
CA VAL A 340 10.94 -15.13 -34.46
C VAL A 340 12.45 -15.28 -34.37
N GLU A 341 12.93 -16.51 -34.38
CA GLU A 341 14.35 -16.84 -34.45
C GLU A 341 14.81 -16.87 -35.90
N PHE A 342 15.78 -16.02 -36.22
CA PHE A 342 16.44 -15.97 -37.52
C PHE A 342 17.67 -16.90 -37.53
N PRO A 343 17.96 -17.54 -38.68
CA PRO A 343 19.16 -18.35 -38.81
C PRO A 343 20.43 -17.47 -38.73
N GLU A 344 21.50 -17.98 -38.11
CA GLU A 344 22.77 -17.25 -37.95
C GLU A 344 23.45 -16.91 -39.28
N SER A 345 23.31 -17.76 -40.29
CA SER A 345 23.86 -17.53 -41.63
C SER A 345 23.05 -18.26 -42.70
N LEU A 346 23.11 -17.76 -43.93
CA LEU A 346 22.45 -18.33 -45.10
C LEU A 346 23.48 -18.59 -46.20
N SER A 347 23.34 -19.71 -46.91
CA SER A 347 24.20 -20.03 -48.05
C SER A 347 23.84 -19.17 -49.28
N PRO A 348 24.77 -18.90 -50.21
CA PRO A 348 24.48 -18.06 -51.38
C PRO A 348 23.39 -18.64 -52.28
N ASP A 349 23.23 -19.96 -52.31
CA ASP A 349 22.14 -20.63 -53.06
C ASP A 349 20.78 -20.40 -52.40
N GLN A 350 20.73 -20.38 -51.06
CA GLN A 350 19.50 -20.06 -50.30
C GLN A 350 19.09 -18.59 -50.49
N VAL A 351 20.06 -17.67 -50.56
CA VAL A 351 19.78 -16.25 -50.82
C VAL A 351 19.11 -16.06 -52.18
N LYS A 352 19.61 -16.69 -53.24
CA LYS A 352 18.99 -16.63 -54.58
C LYS A 352 17.56 -17.19 -54.59
N ALA A 353 17.34 -18.28 -53.84
CA ALA A 353 16.00 -18.86 -53.70
C ALA A 353 15.05 -17.90 -52.96
N LEU A 354 15.51 -17.22 -51.91
CA LEU A 354 14.73 -16.22 -51.19
C LEU A 354 14.42 -14.98 -52.03
N GLU A 355 15.35 -14.50 -52.85
CA GLU A 355 15.12 -13.37 -53.77
C GLU A 355 14.06 -13.66 -54.84
N THR A 356 13.87 -14.93 -55.19
CA THR A 356 12.82 -15.33 -56.14
C THR A 356 11.42 -15.28 -55.51
N ILE A 357 11.34 -15.46 -54.18
CA ILE A 357 10.08 -15.62 -53.44
C ILE A 357 9.65 -14.32 -52.75
N LEU A 358 10.60 -13.57 -52.19
CA LEU A 358 10.38 -12.32 -51.47
C LEU A 358 10.34 -11.12 -52.42
N PRO A 359 9.72 -9.99 -52.04
CA PRO A 359 9.72 -8.78 -52.86
C PRO A 359 11.14 -8.37 -53.24
N ALA A 360 11.29 -7.93 -54.49
CA ALA A 360 12.59 -7.55 -55.04
C ALA A 360 13.27 -6.51 -54.15
N ARG A 361 14.59 -6.64 -53.99
CA ARG A 361 15.38 -5.65 -53.26
C ARG A 361 15.09 -4.27 -53.88
N PRO A 362 14.82 -3.24 -53.06
CA PRO A 362 14.75 -1.89 -53.59
C PRO A 362 16.09 -1.60 -54.27
N LEU A 363 16.04 -1.31 -55.57
CA LEU A 363 17.21 -0.87 -56.33
C LEU A 363 17.76 0.36 -55.61
N SER A 364 19.05 0.33 -55.27
CA SER A 364 19.77 1.47 -54.75
C SER A 364 19.51 2.66 -55.68
N GLN A 365 18.89 3.71 -55.14
CA GLN A 365 18.62 4.94 -55.90
C GLN A 365 19.89 5.73 -56.22
N LEU A 366 21.05 5.24 -55.77
CA LEU A 366 22.36 5.86 -55.97
C LEU A 366 22.91 5.44 -57.32
N THR A 367 23.31 6.44 -58.11
CA THR A 367 24.07 6.26 -59.35
C THR A 367 25.50 5.82 -59.06
N GLU A 368 26.17 5.15 -59.99
CA GLU A 368 27.58 4.70 -59.81
C GLU A 368 28.53 5.84 -59.42
N MET A 369 28.27 7.07 -59.92
CA MET A 369 29.02 8.26 -59.53
C MET A 369 28.82 8.66 -58.06
N GLU A 370 27.61 8.50 -57.53
CA GLU A 370 27.31 8.81 -56.11
C GLU A 370 27.87 7.73 -55.17
N ILE A 371 28.02 6.49 -55.65
CA ILE A 371 28.63 5.39 -54.90
C ILE A 371 30.15 5.57 -54.79
N ASP A 372 30.81 6.04 -55.85
CA ASP A 372 32.26 6.34 -55.84
C ASP A 372 32.63 7.53 -54.92
N GLU A 373 31.68 8.43 -54.65
CA GLU A 373 31.84 9.52 -53.67
C GLU A 373 31.53 9.10 -52.22
N CYS A 374 30.99 7.89 -51.99
CA CYS A 374 30.69 7.39 -50.66
C CYS A 374 31.89 6.64 -50.06
N GLU A 375 32.25 6.96 -48.81
CA GLU A 375 33.22 6.17 -48.05
C GLU A 375 32.64 4.79 -47.69
N GLU A 376 33.34 3.72 -48.05
CA GLU A 376 32.93 2.36 -47.70
C GLU A 376 33.09 2.14 -46.19
N THR A 377 31.97 1.99 -45.49
CA THR A 377 31.95 1.71 -44.06
C THR A 377 31.58 0.26 -43.78
N THR A 378 32.36 -0.43 -42.95
CA THR A 378 32.02 -1.77 -42.47
C THR A 378 31.13 -1.70 -41.24
N LEU A 379 29.94 -2.28 -41.30
CA LEU A 379 29.10 -2.48 -40.12
C LEU A 379 29.67 -3.61 -39.27
N HIS A 380 29.63 -3.43 -37.95
CA HIS A 380 29.97 -4.46 -36.97
C HIS A 380 28.78 -4.67 -36.04
N ASP A 381 28.60 -5.90 -35.56
CA ASP A 381 27.55 -6.20 -34.60
C ASP A 381 27.84 -5.52 -33.26
N VAL A 382 26.88 -4.72 -32.79
CA VAL A 382 27.01 -4.01 -31.51
C VAL A 382 25.89 -4.45 -30.58
N ASN A 383 26.28 -4.96 -29.41
CA ASN A 383 25.34 -5.08 -28.29
C ASN A 383 25.18 -3.69 -27.63
N MET A 384 24.05 -3.03 -27.89
CA MET A 384 23.76 -1.68 -27.40
C MET A 384 23.79 -1.57 -25.87
N GLU A 385 23.47 -2.64 -25.12
CA GLU A 385 23.59 -2.60 -23.66
C GLU A 385 25.05 -2.52 -23.20
N GLU A 386 25.94 -3.28 -23.81
CA GLU A 386 27.38 -3.24 -23.49
C GLU A 386 28.03 -1.94 -23.93
N GLU A 387 27.64 -1.42 -25.10
CA GLU A 387 28.14 -0.15 -25.61
C GLU A 387 27.73 1.02 -24.70
N SER A 388 26.49 1.01 -24.20
CA SER A 388 25.99 2.01 -23.26
C SER A 388 26.69 1.95 -21.90
N ARG A 389 27.07 0.74 -21.44
CA ARG A 389 27.88 0.56 -20.22
C ARG A 389 29.31 1.05 -20.41
N ARG A 390 29.94 0.77 -21.56
CA ARG A 390 31.28 1.29 -21.90
C ARG A 390 31.30 2.82 -21.96
N LYS A 391 30.30 3.44 -22.60
CA LYS A 391 30.17 4.91 -22.67
C LYS A 391 29.97 5.56 -21.30
N LYS A 392 29.24 4.91 -20.37
CA LYS A 392 29.07 5.41 -18.99
C LYS A 392 30.32 5.29 -18.12
N GLN A 393 31.32 4.50 -18.51
CA GLN A 393 32.56 4.30 -17.77
C GLN A 393 33.75 5.10 -18.36
N ALA A 394 33.57 5.80 -19.48
CA ALA A 394 34.61 6.66 -20.05
C ALA A 394 34.77 7.95 -19.22
N PRO A 395 35.97 8.30 -18.72
CA PRO A 395 36.20 9.55 -18.02
C PRO A 395 36.03 10.73 -19.00
N GLN A 396 35.37 11.78 -18.53
CA GLN A 396 35.18 13.04 -19.24
C GLN A 396 36.51 13.83 -19.26
N GLU A 397 37.47 13.40 -20.06
CA GLU A 397 38.70 14.14 -20.33
C GLU A 397 38.70 14.62 -21.78
N ALA A 398 38.25 15.86 -22.00
CA ALA A 398 38.69 16.77 -23.05
C ALA A 398 37.75 17.97 -23.07
N TYR A 399 38.25 19.14 -22.64
CA TYR A 399 37.94 20.52 -23.05
C TYR A 399 38.19 21.45 -21.85
N ASP A 400 39.45 21.51 -21.42
CA ASP A 400 40.00 22.65 -20.68
C ASP A 400 41.29 23.04 -21.41
N GLU A 401 41.15 23.77 -22.53
CA GLU A 401 42.25 24.50 -23.14
C GLU A 401 41.76 25.90 -23.54
N ASP A 402 42.36 26.88 -22.85
CA ASP A 402 42.65 28.26 -23.23
C ASP A 402 41.54 29.33 -23.25
N ASP A 403 41.51 30.17 -22.19
CA ASP A 403 41.55 31.64 -22.33
C ASP A 403 42.01 32.36 -21.02
N GLU A 404 43.25 32.86 -21.10
CA GLU A 404 43.83 34.11 -20.52
C GLU A 404 43.76 34.49 -19.01
N MET A 405 44.97 34.56 -18.42
CA MET A 405 45.48 35.06 -17.11
C MET A 405 45.32 36.59 -16.88
N PRO A 406 45.83 37.24 -15.78
CA PRO A 406 46.26 36.80 -14.44
C PRO A 406 45.73 37.68 -13.26
N GLY A 407 45.50 37.09 -12.08
CA GLY A 407 45.29 37.84 -10.83
C GLY A 407 46.18 37.32 -9.71
N GLY A 408 47.37 37.90 -9.58
CA GLY A 408 48.34 37.50 -8.56
C GLY A 408 47.90 37.84 -7.13
N ALA A 409 48.21 36.95 -6.18
CA ALA A 409 49.07 37.26 -5.03
C ALA A 409 49.15 36.06 -4.06
N GLN A 410 50.39 35.64 -3.84
CA GLN A 410 50.97 35.22 -2.54
C GLN A 410 50.40 33.99 -1.79
N ARG A 411 51.12 32.88 -2.00
CA ARG A 411 51.66 31.90 -1.03
C ARG A 411 51.48 32.26 0.46
N VAL A 412 51.03 31.30 1.29
CA VAL A 412 51.76 30.63 2.42
C VAL A 412 50.92 29.38 2.81
N GLN A 413 51.33 28.14 2.51
CA GLN A 413 52.11 27.17 3.32
C GLN A 413 51.57 26.75 4.72
N CYS A 414 51.46 25.42 4.86
CA CYS A 414 51.62 24.58 6.06
C CYS A 414 50.41 24.23 6.95
N ALA A 415 49.88 23.02 6.70
CA ALA A 415 49.98 21.79 7.52
C ALA A 415 49.51 21.73 9.00
N GLN A 416 49.02 20.52 9.31
CA GLN A 416 48.78 19.87 10.61
C GLN A 416 47.44 20.23 11.27
N GLN A 417 46.68 19.29 11.84
CA GLN A 417 46.99 17.97 12.38
C GLN A 417 45.70 17.14 12.47
#